data_AF-A0A1X3GQP0-F1
#
_entry.id   AF-A0A1X3GQP0-F1
#
_cell.length_a   1.000
_cell.length_b   1.000
_cell.length_c   1.000
_cell.angle_alpha   90.00
_cell.angle_beta   90.00
_cell.angle_gamma   90.00
#
_symmetry.space_group_name_H-M   'P 1'
#
loop_
_entity.id
_entity.type
_entity.pdbx_description
1 polymer ?
#
loop_
_entity_poly.entity_id
_entity_poly.type
_entity_poly.pdbx_seq_one_letter_code
_entity_poly.pdbx_strand_id
1 'polypeptide(L)'
;MIRISTIFIAICMVLVAASLGLVLYAVAGISGTESAIVALTALTFLILYNAVSMRLRDRSDVGGQIADLSRGTADLARQVAEFGRRLATIEARIASSNSANSDRIQSVVGEINELGGLVRQLATTVSAHEDLMAGNAPVSAPAPVARQEPDAPLDLMATFEEERPAAPAPAPPPMRPAAPAIQTQTANPVQTANGRNQTQLLATLRNAIDENRIDIFLQPMVSLPQRKVRFYEAVTRLRDERDQLVAAEEFISIAEASGLIGRIDNMVMLRCVQVLRRLMVRNKEVGVFCNVAASTLGNSTTFAQYLDFLEANRALAPSLVLEFKQSTFRNLGPAETENLAALAQRGFRFSIDHVTDLRIEPRELADRGVRFIKVPASLLLDPRQASASDIHPSDLSDLLGRFGIDLIAERIEGERAVIDLLDYDVRFGQGFLFAPPRPLRPEGSSATAAPNQAQDIQGSNGSGISSSGATSAASAPQRVTGNAALARRI
;
A
#
# COMPACT_ATOMS: atom_id res chain seq x y z
N MET A 1 16.28 36.44 8.17
CA MET A 1 17.23 35.86 9.15
C MET A 1 18.50 35.48 8.40
N ILE A 2 19.59 36.24 8.56
CA ILE A 2 20.89 35.90 7.96
C ILE A 2 21.29 34.54 8.56
N ARG A 3 21.41 33.51 7.71
CA ARG A 3 21.70 32.15 8.17
C ARG A 3 23.04 32.18 8.91
N ILE A 4 23.12 31.55 10.08
CA ILE A 4 24.35 31.45 10.90
C ILE A 4 25.55 30.98 10.06
N SER A 5 25.29 30.17 9.03
CA SER A 5 26.27 29.72 8.03
C SER A 5 26.92 30.85 7.22
N THR A 6 26.19 31.90 6.82
CA THR A 6 26.75 33.02 6.03
C THR A 6 27.74 33.85 6.85
N ILE A 7 27.46 34.03 8.14
CA ILE A 7 28.35 34.73 9.07
C ILE A 7 29.64 33.91 9.29
N PHE A 8 29.51 32.60 9.47
CA PHE A 8 30.65 31.70 9.62
C PHE A 8 31.57 31.71 8.39
N ILE A 9 31.01 31.64 7.18
CA ILE A 9 31.78 31.67 5.92
C ILE A 9 32.54 33.00 5.76
N ALA A 10 31.91 34.12 6.11
CA ALA A 10 32.56 35.44 6.04
C ALA A 10 33.76 35.54 7.01
N ILE A 11 33.62 35.01 8.22
CA ILE A 11 34.71 34.97 9.22
C ILE A 11 35.88 34.12 8.68
N CYS A 12 35.60 32.95 8.10
CA CYS A 12 36.63 32.11 7.50
C CYS A 12 37.37 32.80 6.34
N MET A 13 36.65 33.52 5.46
CA MET A 13 37.28 34.25 4.34
C MET A 13 38.25 35.33 4.81
N VAL A 14 37.88 36.07 5.86
CA VAL A 14 38.76 37.08 6.46
C VAL A 14 40.00 36.44 7.09
N LEU A 15 39.84 35.33 7.81
CA LEU A 15 40.97 34.61 8.43
C LEU A 15 41.93 34.04 7.37
N VAL A 16 41.41 33.46 6.29
CA VAL A 16 42.23 32.93 5.19
C VAL A 16 43.01 34.04 4.49
N ALA A 17 42.36 35.16 4.17
CA ALA A 17 43.02 36.29 3.53
C ALA A 17 44.08 36.95 4.42
N ALA A 18 43.79 37.13 5.72
CA ALA A 18 44.74 37.67 6.68
C ALA A 18 45.94 36.74 6.90
N SER A 19 45.70 35.42 6.98
CA SER A 19 46.76 34.41 7.09
C SER A 19 47.67 34.42 5.87
N LEU A 20 47.11 34.58 4.66
CA LEU A 20 47.90 34.66 3.43
C LEU A 20 48.83 35.89 3.43
N GLY A 21 48.32 37.05 3.84
CA GLY A 21 49.15 38.25 4.01
C GLY A 21 50.28 38.03 5.02
N LEU A 22 49.96 37.49 6.20
CA LEU A 22 50.94 37.24 7.25
C LEU A 22 52.08 36.31 6.79
N VAL A 23 51.74 35.26 6.04
CA VAL A 23 52.72 34.32 5.47
C VAL A 23 53.63 35.01 4.46
N LEU A 24 53.07 35.85 3.57
CA LEU A 24 53.86 36.60 2.60
C LEU A 24 54.81 37.61 3.25
N TYR A 25 54.39 38.23 4.36
CA TYR A 25 55.24 39.12 5.14
C TYR A 25 56.38 38.34 5.84
N ALA A 26 56.05 37.23 6.50
CA ALA A 26 57.01 36.49 7.33
C ALA A 26 57.98 35.60 6.52
N VAL A 27 57.53 35.02 5.41
CA VAL A 27 58.29 34.00 4.66
C VAL A 27 58.90 34.57 3.39
N ALA A 28 58.18 35.43 2.67
CA ALA A 28 58.65 36.00 1.40
C ALA A 28 59.39 37.34 1.57
N GLY A 29 59.45 37.88 2.80
CA GLY A 29 60.16 39.14 3.10
C GLY A 29 59.55 40.37 2.44
N ILE A 30 58.30 40.27 2.00
CA ILE A 30 57.57 41.34 1.32
C ILE A 30 57.25 42.45 2.32
N SER A 31 57.26 43.72 1.88
CA SER A 31 56.95 44.85 2.77
C SER A 31 55.54 44.74 3.35
N GLY A 32 55.33 45.26 4.57
CA GLY A 32 54.02 45.17 5.25
C GLY A 32 52.88 45.77 4.43
N THR A 33 53.16 46.83 3.66
CA THR A 33 52.19 47.46 2.75
C THR A 33 51.84 46.57 1.56
N GLU A 34 52.82 45.91 0.95
CA GLU A 34 52.59 45.02 -0.20
C GLU A 34 51.83 43.75 0.23
N SER A 35 52.18 43.16 1.38
CA SER A 35 51.45 42.02 1.95
C SER A 35 49.99 42.37 2.27
N ALA A 36 49.73 43.56 2.83
CA ALA A 36 48.38 44.02 3.11
C ALA A 36 47.53 44.18 1.83
N ILE A 37 48.13 44.67 0.74
CA ILE A 37 47.47 44.77 -0.57
C ILE A 37 47.10 43.37 -1.10
N VAL A 38 47.99 42.38 -0.95
CA VAL A 38 47.71 41.00 -1.38
C VAL A 38 46.60 40.35 -0.54
N ALA A 39 46.59 40.56 0.77
CA ALA A 39 45.51 40.08 1.63
C ALA A 39 44.15 40.68 1.25
N LEU A 40 44.12 41.99 0.98
CA LEU A 40 42.89 42.69 0.65
C LEU A 40 42.36 42.28 -0.74
N THR A 41 43.24 42.10 -1.72
CA THR A 41 42.85 41.59 -3.05
C THR A 41 42.34 40.14 -2.96
N ALA A 42 43.00 39.25 -2.21
CA ALA A 42 42.51 37.89 -1.97
C ALA A 42 41.13 37.87 -1.29
N LEU A 43 40.90 38.74 -0.30
CA LEU A 43 39.61 38.87 0.37
C LEU A 43 38.51 39.31 -0.60
N THR A 44 38.78 40.32 -1.44
CA THR A 44 37.80 40.79 -2.43
C THR A 44 37.44 39.71 -3.45
N PHE A 45 38.41 38.89 -3.87
CA PHE A 45 38.18 37.78 -4.78
C PHE A 45 37.32 36.68 -4.15
N LEU A 46 37.61 36.30 -2.90
CA LEU A 46 36.82 35.32 -2.14
C LEU A 46 35.36 35.78 -1.94
N ILE A 47 35.16 37.07 -1.62
CA ILE A 47 33.83 37.65 -1.48
C ILE A 47 33.07 37.62 -2.82
N LEU A 48 33.73 38.02 -3.91
CA LEU A 48 33.12 38.02 -5.24
C LEU A 48 32.77 36.60 -5.70
N TYR A 49 33.67 35.64 -5.51
CA TYR A 49 33.45 34.24 -5.82
C TYR A 49 32.25 33.67 -5.06
N ASN A 50 32.15 33.95 -3.75
CA ASN A 50 31.03 33.49 -2.93
C ASN A 50 29.70 34.11 -3.38
N ALA A 51 29.70 35.41 -3.70
CA ALA A 51 28.51 36.11 -4.19
C ALA A 51 28.02 35.54 -5.53
N VAL A 52 28.94 35.25 -6.46
CA VAL A 52 28.62 34.64 -7.76
C VAL A 52 28.11 33.20 -7.57
N SER A 53 28.78 32.40 -6.73
CA SER A 53 28.39 31.02 -6.44
C SER A 53 27.00 30.93 -5.79
N MET A 54 26.68 31.82 -4.85
CA MET A 54 25.33 31.91 -4.28
C MET A 54 24.30 32.29 -5.34
N ARG A 55 24.61 33.27 -6.20
CA ARG A 55 23.70 33.71 -7.26
C ARG A 55 23.44 32.64 -8.32
N LEU A 56 24.41 31.77 -8.58
CA LEU A 56 24.26 30.63 -9.47
C LEU A 56 23.38 29.53 -8.84
N ARG A 57 23.57 29.25 -7.54
CA ARG A 57 22.72 28.31 -6.77
C ARG A 57 21.27 28.78 -6.66
N ASP A 58 21.05 30.07 -6.39
CA ASP A 58 19.70 30.64 -6.37
C ASP A 58 19.03 30.57 -7.75
N ARG A 59 19.80 30.77 -8.84
CA ARG A 59 19.27 30.62 -10.21
C ARG A 59 18.89 29.17 -10.55
N SER A 60 19.65 28.18 -10.08
CA SER A 60 19.29 26.77 -10.27
C SER A 60 18.05 26.38 -9.46
N ASP A 61 17.92 26.90 -8.24
CA ASP A 61 16.77 26.62 -7.38
C ASP A 61 15.47 27.23 -7.95
N VAL A 62 15.54 28.46 -8.47
CA VAL A 62 14.42 29.11 -9.17
C VAL A 62 14.09 28.37 -10.47
N GLY A 63 15.10 27.89 -11.21
CA GLY A 63 14.89 27.06 -12.40
C GLY A 63 14.14 25.75 -12.10
N GLY A 64 14.48 25.10 -10.99
CA GLY A 64 13.79 23.90 -10.49
C GLY A 64 12.32 24.19 -10.14
N GLN A 65 12.06 25.28 -9.41
CA GLN A 65 10.70 25.68 -9.05
C GLN A 65 9.83 26.02 -10.28
N ILE A 66 10.41 26.64 -11.32
CA ILE A 66 9.71 26.90 -12.58
C ILE A 66 9.40 25.60 -13.33
N ALA A 67 10.33 24.64 -13.34
CA ALA A 67 10.12 23.34 -13.96
C ALA A 67 9.05 22.50 -13.23
N ASP A 68 8.98 22.61 -11.90
CA ASP A 68 7.96 21.96 -11.08
C ASP A 68 6.58 22.62 -11.26
N LEU A 69 6.53 23.95 -11.35
CA LEU A 69 5.29 24.68 -11.64
C LEU A 69 4.77 24.36 -13.04
N SER A 70 5.65 24.28 -14.04
CA SER A 70 5.29 23.87 -15.40
C SER A 70 4.73 22.44 -15.44
N ARG A 71 5.35 21.50 -14.71
CA ARG A 71 4.83 20.13 -14.56
C ARG A 71 3.46 20.12 -13.87
N GLY A 72 3.29 20.88 -12.80
CA GLY A 72 2.01 21.04 -12.11
C GLY A 72 0.89 21.57 -13.01
N THR A 73 1.20 22.54 -13.89
CA THR A 73 0.21 23.06 -14.85
C THR A 73 -0.18 22.06 -15.94
N ALA A 74 0.77 21.22 -16.40
CA ALA A 74 0.49 20.17 -17.37
C ALA A 74 -0.38 19.05 -16.76
N ASP A 75 -0.13 18.68 -15.51
CA ASP A 75 -0.95 17.70 -14.78
C ASP A 75 -2.36 18.24 -14.53
N LEU A 76 -2.50 19.52 -14.20
CA LEU A 76 -3.81 20.16 -14.04
C LEU A 76 -4.60 20.15 -15.36
N ALA A 77 -3.94 20.46 -16.49
CA ALA A 77 -4.59 20.40 -17.81
C ALA A 77 -5.06 18.98 -18.15
N ARG A 78 -4.28 17.95 -17.80
CA ARG A 78 -4.65 16.54 -17.99
C ARG A 78 -5.83 16.14 -17.10
N GLN A 79 -5.88 16.60 -15.86
CA GLN A 79 -7.01 16.37 -14.96
C GLN A 79 -8.30 17.03 -15.45
N VAL A 80 -8.22 18.26 -15.97
CA VAL A 80 -9.37 18.96 -16.56
C VAL A 80 -9.89 18.23 -17.80
N ALA A 81 -9.00 17.74 -18.67
CA ALA A 81 -9.38 16.95 -19.84
C ALA A 81 -10.09 15.63 -19.44
N GLU A 82 -9.57 14.93 -18.43
CA GLU A 82 -10.18 13.70 -17.92
C GLU A 82 -11.52 13.97 -17.24
N PHE A 83 -11.67 15.10 -16.53
CA PHE A 83 -12.94 15.54 -15.97
C PHE A 83 -13.98 15.80 -17.07
N GLY A 84 -13.59 16.45 -18.17
CA GLY A 84 -14.44 16.64 -19.34
C GLY A 84 -14.92 15.32 -19.95
N ARG A 85 -14.03 14.32 -20.07
CA ARG A 85 -14.37 12.99 -20.57
C ARG A 85 -15.35 12.24 -19.64
N ARG A 86 -15.18 12.40 -18.32
CA ARG A 86 -16.11 11.85 -17.32
C ARG A 86 -17.46 12.54 -17.36
N LEU A 87 -17.51 13.87 -17.52
CA LEU A 87 -18.78 14.58 -17.69
C LEU A 87 -19.53 14.08 -18.93
N ALA A 88 -18.84 13.93 -20.06
CA ALA A 88 -19.47 13.45 -21.30
C ALA A 88 -20.06 12.04 -21.18
N THR A 89 -19.39 11.15 -20.44
CA THR A 89 -19.91 9.79 -20.16
C THR A 89 -21.08 9.78 -19.19
N ILE A 90 -21.10 10.69 -18.22
CA ILE A 90 -22.24 10.89 -17.32
C ILE A 90 -23.44 11.44 -18.09
N GLU A 91 -23.25 12.46 -18.93
CA GLU A 91 -24.30 13.02 -19.79
C GLU A 91 -24.90 11.95 -20.71
N ALA A 92 -24.06 11.11 -21.33
CA ALA A 92 -24.52 10.00 -22.17
C ALA A 92 -25.35 8.96 -21.38
N ARG A 93 -24.98 8.67 -20.12
CA ARG A 93 -25.74 7.77 -19.23
C ARG A 93 -27.06 8.37 -18.76
N ILE A 94 -27.09 9.67 -18.49
CA ILE A 94 -28.31 10.38 -18.10
C ILE A 94 -29.27 10.41 -19.29
N ALA A 95 -28.79 10.72 -20.50
CA ALA A 95 -29.59 10.72 -21.71
C ALA A 95 -30.22 9.33 -21.99
N SER A 96 -29.44 8.26 -21.87
CA SER A 96 -29.94 6.89 -22.09
C SER A 96 -30.87 6.38 -20.98
N SER A 97 -30.64 6.76 -19.73
CA SER A 97 -31.56 6.44 -18.63
C SER A 97 -32.90 7.18 -18.80
N ASN A 98 -32.85 8.43 -19.26
CA ASN A 98 -34.06 9.23 -19.45
C ASN A 98 -34.90 8.71 -20.62
N SER A 99 -34.28 8.28 -21.73
CA SER A 99 -35.00 7.63 -22.84
C SER A 99 -35.64 6.31 -22.41
N ALA A 100 -34.90 5.45 -21.70
CA ALA A 100 -35.43 4.18 -21.20
C ALA A 100 -36.58 4.37 -20.18
N ASN A 101 -36.54 5.44 -19.39
CA ASN A 101 -37.61 5.78 -18.45
C ASN A 101 -38.86 6.29 -19.18
N SER A 102 -38.70 7.13 -20.21
CA SER A 102 -39.81 7.55 -21.08
C SER A 102 -40.48 6.37 -21.79
N ASP A 103 -39.71 5.41 -22.31
CA ASP A 103 -40.26 4.23 -22.97
C ASP A 103 -41.08 3.36 -22.00
N ARG A 104 -40.63 3.20 -20.75
CA ARG A 104 -41.37 2.49 -19.70
C ARG A 104 -42.68 3.18 -19.34
N ILE A 105 -42.65 4.51 -19.20
CA ILE A 105 -43.85 5.30 -18.91
C ILE A 105 -44.86 5.17 -20.06
N GLN A 106 -44.39 5.22 -21.31
CA GLN A 106 -45.25 5.07 -22.48
C GLN A 106 -45.88 3.68 -22.58
N SER A 107 -45.14 2.62 -22.22
CA SER A 107 -45.68 1.24 -22.13
C SER A 107 -46.79 1.14 -21.08
N VAL A 108 -46.57 1.68 -19.89
CA VAL A 108 -47.57 1.67 -18.80
C VAL A 108 -48.82 2.48 -19.19
N VAL A 109 -48.66 3.61 -19.87
CA VAL A 109 -49.80 4.39 -20.40
C VAL A 109 -50.56 3.59 -21.47
N GLY A 110 -49.86 2.82 -22.29
CA GLY A 110 -50.47 1.88 -23.24
C GLY A 110 -51.33 0.82 -22.53
N GLU A 111 -50.77 0.14 -21.53
CA GLU A 111 -51.49 -0.87 -20.73
C GLU A 111 -52.71 -0.29 -20.01
N ILE A 112 -52.61 0.93 -19.46
CA ILE A 112 -53.74 1.63 -18.82
C ILE A 112 -54.85 1.94 -19.83
N ASN A 113 -54.51 2.34 -21.05
CA ASN A 113 -55.49 2.62 -22.10
C ASN A 113 -56.18 1.33 -22.58
N GLU A 114 -55.46 0.22 -22.71
CA GLU A 114 -56.03 -1.09 -23.02
C GLU A 114 -56.98 -1.56 -21.92
N LEU A 115 -56.57 -1.45 -20.65
CA LEU A 115 -57.45 -1.72 -19.50
C LEU A 115 -58.70 -0.83 -19.51
N GLY A 116 -58.56 0.45 -19.83
CA GLY A 116 -59.69 1.37 -19.98
C GLY A 116 -60.61 1.02 -21.17
N GLY A 117 -60.08 0.39 -22.22
CA GLY A 117 -60.87 -0.17 -23.32
C GLY A 117 -61.66 -1.40 -22.88
N LEU A 118 -61.01 -2.34 -22.20
CA LEU A 118 -61.63 -3.56 -21.68
C LEU A 118 -62.73 -3.24 -20.66
N VAL A 119 -62.53 -2.27 -19.77
CA VAL A 119 -63.56 -1.84 -18.81
C VAL A 119 -64.77 -1.25 -19.52
N ARG A 120 -64.58 -0.47 -20.60
CA ARG A 120 -65.68 0.05 -21.41
C ARG A 120 -66.44 -1.06 -22.13
N GLN A 121 -65.73 -2.05 -22.66
CA GLN A 121 -66.33 -3.19 -23.33
C GLN A 121 -67.09 -4.10 -22.35
N LEU A 122 -66.59 -4.24 -21.13
CA LEU A 122 -67.30 -4.93 -20.05
C LEU A 122 -68.56 -4.17 -19.68
N ALA A 123 -68.49 -2.85 -19.54
CA ALA A 123 -69.64 -2.00 -19.24
C ALA A 123 -70.72 -2.07 -20.33
N THR A 124 -70.35 -2.06 -21.62
CA THR A 124 -71.32 -2.21 -22.71
C THR A 124 -71.93 -3.61 -22.75
N THR A 125 -71.15 -4.65 -22.44
CA THR A 125 -71.65 -6.03 -22.37
C THR A 125 -72.61 -6.22 -21.20
N VAL A 126 -72.30 -5.64 -20.04
CA VAL A 126 -73.18 -5.66 -18.86
C VAL A 126 -74.46 -4.87 -19.13
N SER A 127 -74.37 -3.69 -19.76
CA SER A 127 -75.55 -2.92 -20.15
C SER A 127 -76.41 -3.67 -21.17
N ALA A 128 -75.82 -4.32 -22.17
CA ALA A 128 -76.55 -5.13 -23.15
C ALA A 128 -77.19 -6.38 -22.50
N HIS A 129 -76.57 -6.93 -21.45
CA HIS A 129 -77.11 -8.05 -20.68
C HIS A 129 -78.26 -7.59 -19.77
N GLU A 130 -78.16 -6.39 -19.17
CA GLU A 130 -79.26 -5.76 -18.44
C GLU A 130 -80.45 -5.46 -19.37
N ASP A 131 -80.21 -4.96 -20.58
CA ASP A 131 -81.27 -4.70 -21.58
C ASP A 131 -81.96 -6.00 -22.05
N LEU A 132 -81.19 -7.09 -22.19
CA LEU A 132 -81.73 -8.43 -22.49
C LEU A 132 -82.56 -9.00 -21.33
N MET A 133 -82.17 -8.73 -20.08
CA MET A 133 -82.91 -9.15 -18.88
C MET A 133 -84.13 -8.26 -18.59
N ALA A 134 -84.12 -7.00 -19.05
CA ALA A 134 -85.20 -6.02 -18.86
C ALA A 134 -86.35 -6.12 -19.89
N GLY A 135 -86.29 -7.04 -20.85
CA GLY A 135 -87.47 -7.46 -21.62
C GLY A 135 -87.95 -6.48 -22.71
N ASN A 136 -87.06 -5.72 -23.36
CA ASN A 136 -87.43 -4.93 -24.54
C ASN A 136 -86.60 -5.33 -25.78
N ALA A 137 -87.16 -6.22 -26.59
CA ALA A 137 -86.69 -6.46 -27.95
C ALA A 137 -87.72 -5.94 -28.96
N PRO A 138 -87.31 -5.19 -30.00
CA PRO A 138 -87.93 -5.31 -31.30
C PRO A 138 -87.10 -6.27 -32.14
N VAL A 139 -87.72 -7.39 -32.49
CA VAL A 139 -87.28 -8.33 -33.51
C VAL A 139 -87.23 -7.60 -34.86
N SER A 140 -86.15 -7.75 -35.62
CA SER A 140 -86.17 -7.52 -37.07
C SER A 140 -85.26 -8.53 -37.78
N ALA A 141 -85.88 -9.21 -38.74
CA ALA A 141 -85.44 -10.42 -39.42
C ALA A 141 -84.39 -10.17 -40.53
N PRO A 142 -83.69 -11.22 -40.99
CA PRO A 142 -82.62 -11.14 -41.99
C PRO A 142 -83.11 -11.36 -43.43
N ALA A 143 -82.47 -10.73 -44.42
CA ALA A 143 -82.57 -11.02 -45.86
C ALA A 143 -81.37 -10.40 -46.65
N PRO A 144 -81.08 -10.74 -47.93
CA PRO A 144 -80.57 -12.02 -48.42
C PRO A 144 -79.41 -11.94 -49.47
N VAL A 145 -78.63 -13.02 -49.60
CA VAL A 145 -78.02 -13.69 -50.80
C VAL A 145 -77.48 -12.89 -52.03
N ALA A 146 -76.21 -13.14 -52.44
CA ALA A 146 -75.72 -13.47 -53.82
C ALA A 146 -74.16 -13.45 -53.91
N ARG A 147 -73.43 -14.57 -54.10
CA ARG A 147 -72.97 -15.26 -55.35
C ARG A 147 -72.37 -14.37 -56.46
N GLN A 148 -71.06 -14.47 -56.74
CA GLN A 148 -70.43 -15.18 -57.88
C GLN A 148 -68.90 -14.93 -58.03
N GLU A 149 -68.19 -16.00 -58.44
CA GLU A 149 -66.76 -16.18 -58.82
C GLU A 149 -66.40 -15.52 -60.19
N PRO A 150 -65.25 -15.81 -60.87
CA PRO A 150 -63.83 -15.99 -60.50
C PRO A 150 -62.88 -15.11 -61.37
N ASP A 151 -61.58 -15.04 -61.03
CA ASP A 151 -60.48 -15.23 -62.01
C ASP A 151 -59.12 -15.37 -61.31
N ALA A 152 -58.40 -16.43 -61.67
CA ALA A 152 -56.99 -16.67 -61.36
C ALA A 152 -56.12 -15.98 -62.46
N PRO A 153 -54.76 -15.93 -62.45
CA PRO A 153 -53.88 -17.05 -62.02
C PRO A 153 -52.48 -16.72 -61.44
N LEU A 154 -51.82 -17.79 -60.93
CA LEU A 154 -50.37 -18.01 -60.73
C LEU A 154 -49.70 -17.18 -59.61
N ASP A 155 -48.82 -17.67 -58.73
CA ASP A 155 -47.89 -18.80 -58.80
C ASP A 155 -47.37 -19.07 -57.36
N LEU A 156 -47.41 -20.30 -56.85
CA LEU A 156 -46.53 -20.77 -55.76
C LEU A 156 -46.66 -22.28 -55.60
N MET A 157 -45.59 -22.96 -56.05
CA MET A 157 -45.42 -24.40 -55.95
C MET A 157 -45.46 -24.89 -54.50
N ALA A 158 -46.23 -25.96 -54.32
CA ALA A 158 -46.21 -26.87 -53.18
C ALA A 158 -45.01 -27.82 -53.25
N THR A 159 -44.64 -28.39 -52.10
CA THR A 159 -44.63 -29.85 -51.81
C THR A 159 -43.96 -30.06 -50.43
N PHE A 160 -44.70 -30.51 -49.40
CA PHE A 160 -45.10 -31.88 -49.02
C PHE A 160 -44.07 -32.60 -48.12
N GLU A 161 -44.61 -33.17 -47.03
CA GLU A 161 -44.23 -34.47 -46.42
C GLU A 161 -42.84 -34.55 -45.75
N GLU A 162 -42.53 -35.37 -44.74
CA GLU A 162 -43.19 -36.45 -44.02
C GLU A 162 -42.37 -36.78 -42.74
N GLU A 163 -42.81 -37.80 -42.02
CA GLU A 163 -42.48 -38.19 -40.65
C GLU A 163 -41.34 -39.24 -40.52
N ARG A 164 -40.38 -39.03 -39.58
CA ARG A 164 -39.44 -39.99 -38.89
C ARG A 164 -38.49 -40.86 -39.76
N PRO A 165 -37.42 -41.54 -39.25
CA PRO A 165 -37.04 -41.90 -37.87
C PRO A 165 -35.55 -41.68 -37.46
N ALA A 166 -35.24 -42.12 -36.24
CA ALA A 166 -33.96 -42.05 -35.52
C ALA A 166 -32.78 -42.84 -36.13
N ALA A 167 -31.55 -42.37 -35.83
CA ALA A 167 -30.28 -43.10 -35.99
C ALA A 167 -29.27 -42.69 -34.87
N PRO A 168 -28.26 -43.52 -34.54
CA PRO A 168 -27.76 -43.72 -33.18
C PRO A 168 -26.49 -42.92 -32.80
N ALA A 169 -26.21 -42.87 -31.49
CA ALA A 169 -25.02 -42.26 -30.88
C ALA A 169 -23.70 -42.98 -31.22
N PRO A 170 -22.55 -42.27 -31.29
CA PRO A 170 -21.24 -42.88 -31.49
C PRO A 170 -20.58 -43.33 -30.18
N ALA A 171 -19.84 -44.44 -30.26
CA ALA A 171 -19.10 -45.10 -29.18
C ALA A 171 -17.82 -44.34 -28.74
N PRO A 172 -17.33 -44.55 -27.50
CA PRO A 172 -16.10 -43.93 -27.01
C PRO A 172 -14.82 -44.65 -27.50
N PRO A 173 -13.68 -43.95 -27.64
CA PRO A 173 -12.42 -44.53 -28.10
C PRO A 173 -11.69 -45.36 -27.01
N PRO A 174 -10.77 -46.27 -27.41
CA PRO A 174 -10.24 -47.32 -26.53
C PRO A 174 -9.13 -46.86 -25.57
N MET A 175 -9.10 -47.53 -24.43
CA MET A 175 -8.08 -47.45 -23.36
C MET A 175 -6.66 -47.74 -23.88
N ARG A 176 -5.70 -46.90 -23.47
CA ARG A 176 -4.26 -47.19 -23.57
C ARG A 176 -3.78 -47.98 -22.33
N PRO A 177 -2.74 -48.83 -22.44
CA PRO A 177 -2.30 -49.72 -21.36
C PRO A 177 -1.65 -48.98 -20.19
N ALA A 178 -1.88 -49.52 -19.00
CA ALA A 178 -1.35 -49.06 -17.72
C ALA A 178 0.19 -49.05 -17.69
N ALA A 179 0.76 -47.91 -17.30
CA ALA A 179 2.13 -47.81 -16.81
C ALA A 179 2.17 -48.15 -15.30
N PRO A 180 3.26 -48.74 -14.79
CA PRO A 180 3.29 -49.39 -13.48
C PRO A 180 3.18 -48.40 -12.32
N ALA A 181 2.48 -48.84 -11.27
CA ALA A 181 2.24 -48.14 -10.03
C ALA A 181 3.56 -47.69 -9.36
N ILE A 182 3.79 -46.38 -9.30
CA ILE A 182 4.70 -45.77 -8.35
C ILE A 182 4.03 -45.88 -6.99
N GLN A 183 4.60 -46.70 -6.10
CA GLN A 183 4.21 -46.77 -4.70
C GLN A 183 4.34 -45.37 -4.09
N THR A 184 3.21 -44.77 -3.73
CA THR A 184 3.14 -43.55 -2.93
C THR A 184 3.78 -43.85 -1.58
N GLN A 185 5.07 -43.48 -1.45
CA GLN A 185 5.68 -43.29 -0.15
C GLN A 185 4.83 -42.28 0.61
N THR A 186 4.24 -42.71 1.71
CA THR A 186 3.55 -41.85 2.67
C THR A 186 4.48 -40.70 3.04
N ALA A 187 4.16 -39.51 2.56
CA ALA A 187 4.90 -38.29 2.85
C ALA A 187 4.92 -38.09 4.37
N ASN A 188 6.10 -38.17 4.96
CA ASN A 188 6.31 -37.69 6.32
C ASN A 188 5.91 -36.21 6.38
N PRO A 189 5.17 -35.76 7.41
CA PRO A 189 4.76 -34.36 7.51
C PRO A 189 6.01 -33.49 7.62
N VAL A 190 6.15 -32.55 6.67
CA VAL A 190 7.20 -31.54 6.65
C VAL A 190 7.06 -30.70 7.92
N GLN A 191 8.09 -30.73 8.77
CA GLN A 191 8.12 -30.00 10.03
C GLN A 191 8.40 -28.53 9.77
N THR A 192 7.63 -27.63 10.40
CA THR A 192 7.92 -26.19 10.40
C THR A 192 9.11 -25.87 11.33
N ALA A 193 9.68 -24.67 11.23
CA ALA A 193 10.87 -24.25 11.98
C ALA A 193 10.80 -24.41 13.52
N ASN A 194 9.59 -24.58 14.08
CA ASN A 194 9.33 -24.82 15.51
C ASN A 194 8.79 -26.24 15.82
N GLY A 195 8.92 -27.20 14.90
CA GLY A 195 8.49 -28.59 15.13
C GLY A 195 6.97 -28.79 15.18
N ARG A 196 6.17 -27.75 14.86
CA ARG A 196 4.71 -27.90 14.70
C ARG A 196 4.44 -28.64 13.39
N ASN A 197 3.62 -29.68 13.48
CA ASN A 197 3.10 -30.39 12.32
C ASN A 197 2.22 -29.44 11.50
N GLN A 198 2.42 -29.39 10.18
CA GLN A 198 1.67 -28.54 9.26
C GLN A 198 0.15 -28.72 9.39
N THR A 199 -0.33 -29.95 9.61
CA THR A 199 -1.77 -30.23 9.81
C THR A 199 -2.30 -29.58 11.08
N GLN A 200 -1.54 -29.65 12.18
CA GLN A 200 -1.93 -29.03 13.45
C GLN A 200 -1.92 -27.51 13.35
N LEU A 201 -0.94 -26.94 12.67
CA LEU A 201 -0.85 -25.49 12.45
C LEU A 201 -1.98 -24.98 11.56
N LEU A 202 -2.39 -25.74 10.53
CA LEU A 202 -3.56 -25.41 9.71
C LEU A 202 -4.86 -25.44 10.52
N ALA A 203 -5.05 -26.43 11.38
CA ALA A 203 -6.22 -26.50 12.28
C ALA A 203 -6.22 -25.30 13.25
N THR A 204 -5.07 -25.02 13.86
CA THR A 204 -4.89 -23.85 14.74
C THR A 204 -5.22 -22.54 14.01
N LEU A 205 -4.76 -22.40 12.77
CA LEU A 205 -5.00 -21.23 11.95
C LEU A 205 -6.49 -21.04 11.64
N ARG A 206 -7.19 -22.11 11.26
CA ARG A 206 -8.65 -22.06 11.03
C ARG A 206 -9.41 -21.63 12.27
N ASN A 207 -9.15 -22.30 13.40
CA ASN A 207 -9.78 -21.97 14.69
C ASN A 207 -9.51 -20.51 15.08
N ALA A 208 -8.28 -20.04 14.92
CA ALA A 208 -7.92 -18.66 15.25
C ALA A 208 -8.57 -17.62 14.32
N ILE A 209 -8.75 -17.92 13.03
CA ILE A 209 -9.48 -17.03 12.12
C ILE A 209 -10.95 -16.96 12.55
N ASP A 210 -11.58 -18.11 12.82
CA ASP A 210 -13.00 -18.18 13.17
C ASP A 210 -13.28 -17.52 14.55
N GLU A 211 -12.35 -17.61 15.48
CA GLU A 211 -12.44 -17.01 16.82
C GLU A 211 -11.82 -15.61 16.94
N ASN A 212 -11.42 -14.98 15.82
CA ASN A 212 -10.80 -13.66 15.81
C ASN A 212 -9.50 -13.53 16.65
N ARG A 213 -8.66 -14.56 16.69
CA ARG A 213 -7.33 -14.59 17.36
C ARG A 213 -6.15 -14.10 16.48
N ILE A 214 -6.53 -13.24 15.53
CA ILE A 214 -5.86 -12.31 14.59
C ILE A 214 -4.97 -11.16 15.07
N ASP A 215 -4.01 -11.27 15.99
CA ASP A 215 -3.38 -10.06 16.56
C ASP A 215 -2.44 -9.27 15.63
N ILE A 216 -2.40 -7.94 15.81
CA ILE A 216 -1.46 -7.05 15.13
C ILE A 216 -0.51 -6.41 16.12
N PHE A 217 0.77 -6.44 15.76
CA PHE A 217 1.86 -5.77 16.46
C PHE A 217 2.34 -4.62 15.58
N LEU A 218 2.81 -3.54 16.20
CA LEU A 218 3.29 -2.37 15.48
C LEU A 218 4.79 -2.26 15.63
N GLN A 219 5.49 -2.20 14.50
CA GLN A 219 6.91 -1.89 14.48
C GLN A 219 7.11 -0.45 13.97
N PRO A 220 7.78 0.43 14.72
CA PRO A 220 7.97 1.80 14.27
C PRO A 220 8.98 1.89 13.13
N MET A 221 8.70 2.77 12.18
CA MET A 221 9.63 3.29 11.20
C MET A 221 9.94 4.74 11.56
N VAL A 222 11.22 5.06 11.61
CA VAL A 222 11.70 6.36 12.08
C VAL A 222 12.31 7.17 10.94
N SER A 223 12.18 8.49 11.04
CA SER A 223 12.97 9.42 10.23
C SER A 223 14.44 9.38 10.65
N LEU A 224 15.35 9.53 9.70
CA LEU A 224 16.78 9.67 9.92
C LEU A 224 17.24 11.09 9.56
N PRO A 225 18.17 11.70 10.31
CA PRO A 225 18.83 11.17 11.51
C PRO A 225 18.03 11.35 12.82
N GLN A 226 16.90 12.08 12.84
CA GLN A 226 16.26 12.53 14.09
C GLN A 226 15.57 11.43 14.90
N ARG A 227 15.38 10.23 14.33
CA ARG A 227 14.72 9.05 14.92
C ARG A 227 13.30 9.30 15.41
N LYS A 228 12.59 10.25 14.80
CA LYS A 228 11.17 10.47 15.10
C LYS A 228 10.34 9.40 14.39
N VAL A 229 9.45 8.74 15.12
CA VAL A 229 8.50 7.78 14.54
C VAL A 229 7.58 8.52 13.57
N ARG A 230 7.52 8.04 12.33
CA ARG A 230 6.66 8.59 11.27
C ARG A 230 5.60 7.59 10.84
N PHE A 231 5.98 6.31 10.80
CA PHE A 231 5.09 5.24 10.39
C PHE A 231 5.18 4.05 11.34
N TYR A 232 4.20 3.16 11.25
CA TYR A 232 4.24 1.85 11.85
C TYR A 232 3.97 0.78 10.80
N GLU A 233 4.72 -0.31 10.83
CA GLU A 233 4.34 -1.54 10.13
C GLU A 233 3.42 -2.38 11.01
N ALA A 234 2.29 -2.80 10.48
CA ALA A 234 1.42 -3.78 11.11
C ALA A 234 1.92 -5.20 10.79
N VAL A 235 2.44 -5.87 11.83
CA VAL A 235 2.97 -7.21 11.76
C VAL A 235 2.00 -8.18 12.43
N THR A 236 1.59 -9.21 11.70
CA THR A 236 0.60 -10.18 12.16
C THR A 236 1.19 -11.18 13.17
N ARG A 237 0.41 -11.50 14.20
CA ARG A 237 0.67 -12.57 15.17
C ARG A 237 -0.59 -13.41 15.34
N LEU A 238 -0.46 -14.71 15.11
CA LEU A 238 -1.51 -15.68 15.36
C LEU A 238 -1.47 -16.07 16.83
N ARG A 239 -2.61 -16.14 17.50
CA ARG A 239 -2.69 -16.66 18.87
C ARG A 239 -3.27 -18.08 18.88
N ASP A 240 -2.51 -19.04 19.40
CA ASP A 240 -2.96 -20.42 19.51
C ASP A 240 -3.92 -20.63 20.70
N GLU A 241 -4.43 -21.86 20.87
CA GLU A 241 -5.43 -22.22 21.89
C GLU A 241 -4.92 -22.07 23.33
N ARG A 242 -3.61 -21.90 23.51
CA ARG A 242 -2.95 -21.69 24.81
C ARG A 242 -2.52 -20.23 24.97
N ASP A 243 -3.12 -19.32 24.20
CA ASP A 243 -2.78 -17.91 24.09
C ASP A 243 -1.30 -17.64 23.70
N GLN A 244 -0.59 -18.62 23.12
CA GLN A 244 0.79 -18.41 22.67
C GLN A 244 0.81 -17.75 21.30
N LEU A 245 1.73 -16.79 21.15
CA LEU A 245 1.91 -16.06 19.89
C LEU A 245 2.76 -16.85 18.91
N VAL A 246 2.29 -16.91 17.67
CA VAL A 246 2.95 -17.53 16.53
C VAL A 246 3.23 -16.44 15.49
N ALA A 247 4.48 -16.37 15.02
CA ALA A 247 4.89 -15.35 14.08
C ALA A 247 4.35 -15.62 12.67
N ALA A 248 4.14 -14.57 11.88
CA ALA A 248 3.66 -14.66 10.49
C ALA A 248 4.52 -15.62 9.64
N GLU A 249 5.84 -15.57 9.79
CA GLU A 249 6.80 -16.43 9.10
C GLU A 249 6.50 -17.94 9.26
N GLU A 250 5.87 -18.35 10.37
CA GLU A 250 5.56 -19.77 10.63
C GLU A 250 4.29 -20.24 9.91
N PHE A 251 3.30 -19.36 9.70
CA PHE A 251 1.97 -19.77 9.22
C PHE A 251 1.56 -19.17 7.87
N ILE A 252 2.20 -18.10 7.39
CA ILE A 252 1.77 -17.40 6.17
C ILE A 252 1.82 -18.32 4.95
N SER A 253 2.88 -19.12 4.78
CA SER A 253 2.96 -20.07 3.66
C SER A 253 1.84 -21.12 3.68
N ILE A 254 1.41 -21.53 4.88
CA ILE A 254 0.28 -22.46 5.05
C ILE A 254 -1.05 -21.73 4.76
N ALA A 255 -1.19 -20.48 5.19
CA ALA A 255 -2.36 -19.66 4.92
C ALA A 255 -2.55 -19.39 3.42
N GLU A 256 -1.47 -19.10 2.70
CA GLU A 256 -1.45 -18.94 1.23
C GLU A 256 -1.84 -20.26 0.55
N ALA A 257 -1.17 -21.37 0.87
CA ALA A 257 -1.43 -22.68 0.27
C ALA A 257 -2.85 -23.22 0.54
N SER A 258 -3.49 -22.82 1.63
CA SER A 258 -4.84 -23.22 2.01
C SER A 258 -5.94 -22.23 1.62
N GLY A 259 -5.60 -21.13 0.93
CA GLY A 259 -6.55 -20.10 0.51
C GLY A 259 -7.14 -19.27 1.65
N LEU A 260 -6.54 -19.30 2.84
CA LEU A 260 -7.01 -18.58 4.03
C LEU A 260 -6.47 -17.16 4.13
N ILE A 261 -5.41 -16.82 3.38
CA ILE A 261 -4.72 -15.54 3.49
C ILE A 261 -5.63 -14.32 3.24
N GLY A 262 -6.60 -14.41 2.32
CA GLY A 262 -7.55 -13.31 2.09
C GLY A 262 -8.45 -13.02 3.29
N ARG A 263 -8.82 -14.05 4.09
CA ARG A 263 -9.54 -13.84 5.36
C ARG A 263 -8.66 -13.13 6.38
N ILE A 264 -7.37 -13.50 6.45
CA ILE A 264 -6.40 -12.88 7.35
C ILE A 264 -6.17 -11.42 6.97
N ASP A 265 -5.96 -11.12 5.68
CA ASP A 265 -5.78 -9.76 5.18
C ASP A 265 -6.97 -8.86 5.57
N ASN A 266 -8.21 -9.34 5.40
CA ASN A 266 -9.41 -8.62 5.82
C ASN A 266 -9.42 -8.33 7.32
N MET A 267 -9.08 -9.31 8.16
CA MET A 267 -9.04 -9.14 9.62
C MET A 267 -7.94 -8.16 10.05
N VAL A 268 -6.76 -8.27 9.45
CA VAL A 268 -5.62 -7.38 9.71
C VAL A 268 -5.95 -5.97 9.25
N MET A 269 -6.56 -5.80 8.08
CA MET A 269 -6.96 -4.52 7.53
C MET A 269 -7.98 -3.80 8.43
N LEU A 270 -8.99 -4.52 8.92
CA LEU A 270 -9.95 -3.99 9.90
C LEU A 270 -9.23 -3.44 11.15
N ARG A 271 -8.26 -4.20 11.68
CA ARG A 271 -7.48 -3.79 12.86
C ARG A 271 -6.58 -2.60 12.54
N CYS A 272 -5.92 -2.57 11.38
CA CYS A 272 -5.09 -1.46 10.93
C CYS A 272 -5.90 -0.15 10.87
N VAL A 273 -7.11 -0.17 10.33
CA VAL A 273 -8.01 1.01 10.32
C VAL A 273 -8.34 1.49 11.73
N GLN A 274 -8.68 0.56 12.64
CA GLN A 274 -8.97 0.91 14.04
C GLN A 274 -7.76 1.53 14.75
N VAL A 275 -6.58 0.94 14.54
CA VAL A 275 -5.33 1.41 15.12
C VAL A 275 -4.95 2.78 14.56
N LEU A 276 -5.00 2.96 13.24
CA LEU A 276 -4.65 4.21 12.59
C LEU A 276 -5.54 5.35 13.10
N ARG A 277 -6.85 5.14 13.21
CA ARG A 277 -7.77 6.12 13.81
C ARG A 277 -7.34 6.54 15.22
N ARG A 278 -6.93 5.60 16.08
CA ARG A 278 -6.46 5.90 17.44
C ARG A 278 -5.14 6.68 17.41
N LEU A 279 -4.19 6.29 16.56
CA LEU A 279 -2.89 6.95 16.46
C LEU A 279 -3.03 8.39 15.94
N MET A 280 -3.93 8.63 14.98
CA MET A 280 -4.17 9.95 14.39
C MET A 280 -4.74 10.98 15.39
N VAL A 281 -5.37 10.54 16.48
CA VAL A 281 -5.79 11.45 17.57
C VAL A 281 -4.58 12.13 18.22
N ARG A 282 -3.47 11.40 18.36
CA ARG A 282 -2.25 11.91 19.01
C ARG A 282 -1.27 12.53 18.02
N ASN A 283 -1.20 12.01 16.80
CA ASN A 283 -0.33 12.51 15.75
C ASN A 283 -1.00 12.36 14.39
N LYS A 284 -1.48 13.48 13.81
CA LYS A 284 -2.17 13.49 12.51
C LYS A 284 -1.30 13.06 11.33
N GLU A 285 0.03 13.12 11.47
CA GLU A 285 0.97 12.77 10.40
C GLU A 285 1.45 11.32 10.47
N VAL A 286 0.96 10.52 11.42
CA VAL A 286 1.35 9.11 11.52
C VAL A 286 0.70 8.30 10.40
N GLY A 287 1.44 7.35 9.85
CA GLY A 287 0.89 6.34 8.93
C GLY A 287 1.06 4.91 9.43
N VAL A 288 0.28 3.99 8.86
CA VAL A 288 0.33 2.56 9.11
C VAL A 288 0.48 1.82 7.79
N PHE A 289 1.45 0.92 7.73
CA PHE A 289 1.71 0.03 6.60
C PHE A 289 1.02 -1.30 6.89
N CYS A 290 0.21 -1.76 5.94
CA CYS A 290 -0.55 -3.00 6.04
C CYS A 290 -0.18 -3.92 4.89
N ASN A 291 0.34 -5.10 5.22
CA ASN A 291 0.64 -6.14 4.24
C ASN A 291 -0.64 -6.66 3.55
N VAL A 292 -0.54 -6.90 2.24
CA VAL A 292 -1.62 -7.44 1.40
C VAL A 292 -1.04 -8.52 0.49
N ALA A 293 -1.67 -9.69 0.47
CA ALA A 293 -1.23 -10.80 -0.37
C ALA A 293 -1.64 -10.63 -1.84
N ALA A 294 -0.83 -11.18 -2.75
CA ALA A 294 -1.13 -11.21 -4.19
C ALA A 294 -2.48 -11.89 -4.50
N SER A 295 -2.81 -12.97 -3.78
CA SER A 295 -4.08 -13.70 -3.93
C SER A 295 -5.29 -12.85 -3.55
N THR A 296 -5.13 -11.88 -2.65
CA THR A 296 -6.20 -10.94 -2.27
C THR A 296 -6.48 -9.96 -3.42
N LEU A 297 -5.46 -9.55 -4.17
CA LEU A 297 -5.64 -8.76 -5.39
C LEU A 297 -6.24 -9.58 -6.54
N GLY A 298 -5.83 -10.84 -6.72
CA GLY A 298 -6.27 -11.66 -7.85
C GLY A 298 -7.68 -12.24 -7.71
N ASN A 299 -8.20 -12.37 -6.50
CA ASN A 299 -9.52 -12.95 -6.25
C ASN A 299 -10.63 -11.88 -6.29
N SER A 300 -11.44 -11.85 -7.36
CA SER A 300 -12.47 -10.82 -7.55
C SER A 300 -13.47 -10.67 -6.41
N THR A 301 -13.93 -11.78 -5.81
CA THR A 301 -14.91 -11.73 -4.71
C THR A 301 -14.30 -11.15 -3.43
N THR A 302 -13.10 -11.60 -3.08
CA THR A 302 -12.39 -11.12 -1.89
C THR A 302 -11.98 -9.66 -2.08
N PHE A 303 -11.48 -9.32 -3.26
CA PHE A 303 -11.08 -7.96 -3.59
C PHE A 303 -12.26 -6.98 -3.57
N ALA A 304 -13.44 -7.37 -4.05
CA ALA A 304 -14.62 -6.51 -4.00
C ALA A 304 -14.98 -6.13 -2.55
N GLN A 305 -15.01 -7.10 -1.63
CA GLN A 305 -15.25 -6.85 -0.20
C GLN A 305 -14.16 -5.96 0.41
N TYR A 306 -12.91 -6.20 0.04
CA TYR A 306 -11.76 -5.42 0.49
C TYR A 306 -11.85 -3.96 0.01
N LEU A 307 -12.22 -3.76 -1.25
CA LEU A 307 -12.39 -2.46 -1.87
C LEU A 307 -13.55 -1.67 -1.27
N ASP A 308 -14.69 -2.32 -1.03
CA ASP A 308 -15.85 -1.70 -0.37
C ASP A 308 -15.49 -1.23 1.05
N PHE A 309 -14.77 -2.07 1.80
CA PHE A 309 -14.28 -1.71 3.12
C PHE A 309 -13.33 -0.51 3.07
N LEU A 310 -12.39 -0.49 2.12
CA LEU A 310 -11.46 0.62 1.97
C LEU A 310 -12.14 1.90 1.47
N GLU A 311 -13.14 1.83 0.60
CA GLU A 311 -13.93 2.99 0.17
C GLU A 311 -14.68 3.61 1.35
N ALA A 312 -15.30 2.78 2.21
CA ALA A 312 -15.95 3.24 3.43
C ALA A 312 -14.98 3.93 4.41
N ASN A 313 -13.67 3.66 4.28
CA ASN A 313 -12.60 4.23 5.11
C ASN A 313 -11.65 5.14 4.31
N ARG A 314 -12.08 5.66 3.16
CA ARG A 314 -11.23 6.40 2.20
C ARG A 314 -10.53 7.63 2.79
N ALA A 315 -11.10 8.25 3.83
CA ALA A 315 -10.46 9.36 4.54
C ALA A 315 -9.09 9.00 5.15
N LEU A 316 -8.81 7.71 5.37
CA LEU A 316 -7.54 7.22 5.91
C LEU A 316 -6.49 6.93 4.82
N ALA A 317 -6.86 6.97 3.53
CA ALA A 317 -5.98 6.58 2.43
C ALA A 317 -4.61 7.28 2.40
N PRO A 318 -4.47 8.58 2.77
CA PRO A 318 -3.15 9.23 2.84
C PRO A 318 -2.21 8.66 3.90
N SER A 319 -2.76 8.04 4.95
CA SER A 319 -2.02 7.53 6.11
C SER A 319 -2.04 6.00 6.21
N LEU A 320 -2.83 5.30 5.39
CA LEU A 320 -2.87 3.85 5.30
C LEU A 320 -2.17 3.41 4.01
N VAL A 321 -0.97 2.85 4.15
CA VAL A 321 -0.15 2.39 3.04
C VAL A 321 -0.33 0.88 2.89
N LEU A 322 -0.67 0.43 1.68
CA LEU A 322 -0.80 -1.00 1.39
C LEU A 322 0.55 -1.54 0.89
N GLU A 323 1.01 -2.62 1.49
CA GLU A 323 2.33 -3.18 1.25
C GLU A 323 2.24 -4.51 0.50
N PHE A 324 3.03 -4.63 -0.56
CA PHE A 324 3.10 -5.83 -1.39
C PHE A 324 4.54 -6.27 -1.59
N LYS A 325 4.76 -7.58 -1.74
CA LYS A 325 6.09 -8.13 -2.05
C LYS A 325 6.58 -7.64 -3.42
N GLN A 326 7.88 -7.47 -3.60
CA GLN A 326 8.50 -7.16 -4.91
C GLN A 326 8.10 -8.18 -5.98
N SER A 327 8.05 -9.46 -5.60
CA SER A 327 7.62 -10.55 -6.50
C SER A 327 6.16 -10.41 -6.94
N THR A 328 5.28 -9.82 -6.13
CA THR A 328 3.90 -9.54 -6.53
C THR A 328 3.88 -8.50 -7.64
N PHE A 329 4.59 -7.37 -7.48
CA PHE A 329 4.65 -6.31 -8.49
C PHE A 329 5.25 -6.78 -9.83
N ARG A 330 6.26 -7.66 -9.78
CA ARG A 330 6.89 -8.23 -10.99
C ARG A 330 5.99 -9.20 -11.75
N ASN A 331 5.01 -9.80 -11.08
CA ASN A 331 4.14 -10.84 -11.65
C ASN A 331 2.67 -10.42 -11.67
N LEU A 332 2.37 -9.11 -11.75
CA LEU A 332 1.00 -8.62 -11.83
C LEU A 332 0.33 -9.08 -13.14
N GLY A 333 -0.78 -9.79 -13.02
CA GLY A 333 -1.66 -10.08 -14.14
C GLY A 333 -2.58 -8.90 -14.48
N PRO A 334 -3.43 -9.04 -15.51
CA PRO A 334 -4.38 -8.00 -15.90
C PRO A 334 -5.35 -7.62 -14.78
N ALA A 335 -5.90 -8.62 -14.07
CA ALA A 335 -6.87 -8.41 -12.99
C ALA A 335 -6.22 -7.71 -11.79
N GLU A 336 -5.03 -8.15 -11.37
CA GLU A 336 -4.31 -7.51 -10.26
C GLU A 336 -3.90 -6.07 -10.61
N THR A 337 -3.52 -5.82 -11.86
CA THR A 337 -3.19 -4.47 -12.36
C THR A 337 -4.39 -3.54 -12.30
N GLU A 338 -5.57 -4.00 -12.75
CA GLU A 338 -6.81 -3.24 -12.68
C GLU A 338 -7.22 -2.95 -11.23
N ASN A 339 -7.12 -3.96 -10.36
CA ASN A 339 -7.45 -3.85 -8.95
C ASN A 339 -6.51 -2.89 -8.21
N LEU A 340 -5.21 -2.94 -8.51
CA LEU A 340 -4.24 -1.98 -7.97
C LEU A 340 -4.54 -0.55 -8.44
N ALA A 341 -4.90 -0.38 -9.72
CA ALA A 341 -5.33 0.92 -10.25
C ALA A 341 -6.60 1.44 -9.56
N ALA A 342 -7.57 0.56 -9.28
CA ALA A 342 -8.79 0.90 -8.56
C ALA A 342 -8.52 1.40 -7.14
N LEU A 343 -7.55 0.81 -6.44
CA LEU A 343 -7.09 1.28 -5.12
C LEU A 343 -6.37 2.64 -5.23
N ALA A 344 -5.48 2.80 -6.21
CA ALA A 344 -4.75 4.06 -6.42
C ALA A 344 -5.69 5.22 -6.73
N GLN A 345 -6.72 5.01 -7.56
CA GLN A 345 -7.74 6.02 -7.89
C GLN A 345 -8.53 6.51 -6.65
N ARG A 346 -8.58 5.69 -5.59
CA ARG A 346 -9.22 6.06 -4.32
C ARG A 346 -8.30 6.83 -3.38
N GLY A 347 -7.01 6.96 -3.75
CA GLY A 347 -6.00 7.73 -3.03
C GLY A 347 -5.11 6.87 -2.13
N PHE A 348 -5.23 5.54 -2.16
CA PHE A 348 -4.33 4.67 -1.43
C PHE A 348 -2.93 4.70 -2.06
N ARG A 349 -1.92 4.60 -1.21
CA ARG A 349 -0.51 4.58 -1.60
C ARG A 349 0.06 3.20 -1.35
N PHE A 350 1.06 2.81 -2.13
CA PHE A 350 1.65 1.49 -2.04
C PHE A 350 3.11 1.51 -1.58
N SER A 351 3.48 0.45 -0.88
CA SER A 351 4.84 0.11 -0.49
C SER A 351 5.26 -1.19 -1.17
N ILE A 352 6.51 -1.27 -1.63
CA ILE A 352 7.13 -2.52 -2.03
C ILE A 352 8.00 -3.04 -0.91
N ASP A 353 7.82 -4.31 -0.57
CA ASP A 353 8.51 -5.00 0.51
C ASP A 353 9.23 -6.26 0.02
N HIS A 354 10.09 -6.84 0.86
CA HIS A 354 10.91 -8.02 0.51
C HIS A 354 11.75 -7.83 -0.76
N VAL A 355 12.36 -6.66 -0.94
CA VAL A 355 13.23 -6.38 -2.09
C VAL A 355 14.47 -7.28 -2.05
N THR A 356 14.70 -8.06 -3.11
CA THR A 356 15.82 -8.99 -3.24
C THR A 356 16.93 -8.48 -4.14
N ASP A 357 16.61 -7.59 -5.07
CA ASP A 357 17.56 -6.94 -5.96
C ASP A 357 17.10 -5.52 -6.32
N LEU A 358 18.06 -4.66 -6.67
CA LEU A 358 17.84 -3.23 -6.87
C LEU A 358 17.45 -2.87 -8.32
N ARG A 359 17.13 -3.84 -9.18
CA ARG A 359 16.59 -3.57 -10.52
C ARG A 359 15.14 -3.15 -10.38
N ILE A 360 14.96 -1.84 -10.38
CA ILE A 360 13.72 -1.14 -10.10
C ILE A 360 13.56 -0.05 -11.16
N GLU A 361 12.38 0.04 -11.77
CA GLU A 361 11.98 1.13 -12.66
C GLU A 361 11.10 2.16 -11.91
N PRO A 362 11.67 3.26 -11.35
CA PRO A 362 10.94 4.11 -10.40
C PRO A 362 9.73 4.81 -11.00
N ARG A 363 9.81 5.19 -12.28
CA ARG A 363 8.69 5.82 -13.00
C ARG A 363 7.48 4.89 -13.08
N GLU A 364 7.70 3.64 -13.48
CA GLU A 364 6.61 2.66 -13.63
C GLU A 364 5.93 2.38 -12.29
N LEU A 365 6.72 2.28 -11.22
CA LEU A 365 6.21 2.10 -9.87
C LEU A 365 5.41 3.33 -9.41
N ALA A 366 5.91 4.54 -9.65
CA ALA A 366 5.24 5.77 -9.27
C ALA A 366 3.89 5.93 -10.01
N ASP A 367 3.85 5.61 -11.30
CA ASP A 367 2.63 5.61 -12.13
C ASP A 367 1.59 4.61 -11.62
N ARG A 368 2.05 3.50 -11.01
CA ARG A 368 1.21 2.50 -10.35
C ARG A 368 0.82 2.86 -8.91
N GLY A 369 1.18 4.05 -8.41
CA GLY A 369 0.79 4.50 -7.06
C GLY A 369 1.74 4.09 -5.93
N VAL A 370 2.89 3.50 -6.23
CA VAL A 370 3.94 3.22 -5.24
C VAL A 370 4.54 4.54 -4.76
N ARG A 371 4.66 4.69 -3.44
CA ARG A 371 5.28 5.85 -2.78
C ARG A 371 6.35 5.46 -1.79
N PHE A 372 6.49 4.17 -1.50
CA PHE A 372 7.51 3.65 -0.58
C PHE A 372 8.15 2.39 -1.15
N ILE A 373 9.44 2.21 -0.89
CA ILE A 373 10.13 0.95 -1.14
C ILE A 373 10.98 0.64 0.09
N LYS A 374 10.81 -0.58 0.62
CA LYS A 374 11.58 -1.11 1.74
C LYS A 374 12.69 -2.00 1.22
N VAL A 375 13.92 -1.68 1.61
CA VAL A 375 15.13 -2.40 1.18
C VAL A 375 15.96 -2.77 2.40
N PRO A 376 16.40 -4.05 2.55
CA PRO A 376 17.31 -4.43 3.61
C PRO A 376 18.59 -3.59 3.59
N ALA A 377 19.00 -3.08 4.77
CA ALA A 377 20.24 -2.31 4.90
C ALA A 377 21.46 -3.09 4.39
N SER A 378 21.49 -4.41 4.61
CA SER A 378 22.54 -5.29 4.07
C SER A 378 22.59 -5.31 2.55
N LEU A 379 21.46 -5.12 1.86
CA LEU A 379 21.40 -5.09 0.40
C LEU A 379 21.88 -3.74 -0.14
N LEU A 380 21.50 -2.65 0.52
CA LEU A 380 21.96 -1.30 0.16
C LEU A 380 23.47 -1.18 0.34
N LEU A 381 24.01 -1.72 1.43
CA LEU A 381 25.42 -1.58 1.80
C LEU A 381 26.32 -2.70 1.25
N ASP A 382 25.79 -3.65 0.47
CA ASP A 382 26.61 -4.72 -0.15
C ASP A 382 27.44 -4.15 -1.30
N PRO A 383 28.79 -4.16 -1.22
CA PRO A 383 29.64 -3.65 -2.29
C PRO A 383 29.43 -4.35 -3.65
N ARG A 384 28.93 -5.60 -3.65
CA ARG A 384 28.67 -6.34 -4.90
C ARG A 384 27.49 -5.75 -5.68
N GLN A 385 26.57 -5.07 -5.01
CA GLN A 385 25.41 -4.46 -5.68
C GLN A 385 25.78 -3.24 -6.52
N ALA A 386 26.90 -2.58 -6.20
CA ALA A 386 27.46 -1.51 -7.02
C ALA A 386 27.79 -1.94 -8.45
N SER A 387 28.04 -3.24 -8.68
CA SER A 387 28.42 -3.79 -9.99
C SER A 387 27.32 -4.65 -10.63
N ALA A 388 26.32 -5.08 -9.87
CA ALA A 388 25.27 -5.99 -10.33
C ALA A 388 23.95 -5.28 -10.71
N SER A 389 23.77 -4.04 -10.26
CA SER A 389 22.63 -3.19 -10.55
C SER A 389 23.04 -2.09 -11.51
N ASP A 390 22.15 -1.69 -12.43
CA ASP A 390 22.36 -0.53 -13.30
C ASP A 390 22.43 0.78 -12.50
N ILE A 391 21.94 0.77 -11.26
CA ILE A 391 21.90 1.91 -10.34
C ILE A 391 22.74 1.57 -9.12
N HIS A 392 23.71 2.43 -8.80
CA HIS A 392 24.50 2.31 -7.60
C HIS A 392 23.61 2.53 -6.35
N PRO A 393 23.75 1.70 -5.28
CA PRO A 393 22.89 1.83 -4.10
C PRO A 393 22.88 3.21 -3.43
N SER A 394 23.99 3.97 -3.49
CA SER A 394 24.06 5.35 -2.96
C SER A 394 23.13 6.32 -3.69
N ASP A 395 22.87 6.08 -4.97
CA ASP A 395 22.09 6.99 -5.80
C ASP A 395 20.60 6.61 -5.80
N LEU A 396 20.26 5.46 -5.21
CA LEU A 396 18.92 4.90 -5.22
C LEU A 396 17.92 5.80 -4.48
N SER A 397 18.29 6.35 -3.31
CA SER A 397 17.41 7.22 -2.53
C SER A 397 17.00 8.46 -3.33
N ASP A 398 17.98 9.12 -3.95
CA ASP A 398 17.79 10.30 -4.78
C ASP A 398 16.99 10.00 -6.04
N LEU A 399 17.31 8.90 -6.73
CA LEU A 399 16.61 8.48 -7.93
C LEU A 399 15.13 8.22 -7.64
N LEU A 400 14.81 7.48 -6.57
CA LEU A 400 13.44 7.22 -6.13
C LEU A 400 12.73 8.53 -5.75
N GLY A 401 13.43 9.43 -5.05
CA GLY A 401 12.92 10.73 -4.63
C GLY A 401 12.45 11.61 -5.78
N ARG A 402 13.11 11.56 -6.95
CA ARG A 402 12.70 12.30 -8.17
C ARG A 402 11.31 11.90 -8.69
N PHE A 403 10.85 10.70 -8.35
CA PHE A 403 9.52 10.19 -8.71
C PHE A 403 8.54 10.20 -7.52
N GLY A 404 8.91 10.84 -6.41
CA GLY A 404 8.08 10.91 -5.21
C GLY A 404 7.98 9.58 -4.46
N ILE A 405 8.99 8.72 -4.58
CA ILE A 405 9.11 7.46 -3.85
C ILE A 405 10.13 7.62 -2.72
N ASP A 406 9.72 7.30 -1.50
CA ASP A 406 10.57 7.31 -0.33
C ASP A 406 11.21 5.93 -0.09
N LEU A 407 12.54 5.91 0.05
CA LEU A 407 13.29 4.71 0.43
C LEU A 407 13.27 4.52 1.95
N ILE A 408 12.95 3.30 2.39
CA ILE A 408 12.98 2.87 3.78
C ILE A 408 14.03 1.76 3.90
N ALA A 409 15.07 1.99 4.69
CA ALA A 409 16.03 0.93 5.01
C ALA A 409 15.51 0.06 6.16
N GLU A 410 15.40 -1.25 5.94
CA GLU A 410 14.92 -2.20 6.95
C GLU A 410 16.04 -3.08 7.52
N ARG A 411 15.72 -3.79 8.61
CA ARG A 411 16.62 -4.72 9.32
C ARG A 411 17.89 -4.04 9.84
N ILE A 412 17.77 -2.79 10.29
CA ILE A 412 18.87 -2.06 10.92
C ILE A 412 19.05 -2.55 12.37
N GLU A 413 20.21 -3.14 12.65
CA GLU A 413 20.54 -3.72 13.97
C GLU A 413 21.62 -2.94 14.73
N GLY A 414 22.40 -2.10 14.04
CA GLY A 414 23.55 -1.41 14.63
C GLY A 414 23.73 0.01 14.14
N GLU A 415 24.33 0.85 14.98
CA GLU A 415 24.57 2.27 14.72
C GLU A 415 25.45 2.53 13.51
N ARG A 416 26.42 1.65 13.25
CA ARG A 416 27.29 1.77 12.08
C ARG A 416 26.51 1.78 10.77
N ALA A 417 25.54 0.88 10.63
CA ALA A 417 24.70 0.83 9.44
C ALA A 417 23.89 2.13 9.27
N VAL A 418 23.48 2.78 10.36
CA VAL A 418 22.78 4.09 10.27
C VAL A 418 23.69 5.16 9.69
N ILE A 419 24.97 5.21 10.10
CA ILE A 419 25.93 6.17 9.57
C ILE A 419 26.12 5.94 8.06
N ASP A 420 26.38 4.70 7.67
CA ASP A 420 26.59 4.35 6.27
C ASP A 420 25.34 4.64 5.41
N LEU A 421 24.12 4.44 5.96
CA LEU A 421 22.86 4.76 5.28
C LEU A 421 22.58 6.27 5.18
N LEU A 422 23.07 7.07 6.13
CA LEU A 422 22.97 8.54 6.05
C LEU A 422 23.82 9.09 4.90
N ASP A 423 24.98 8.48 4.64
CA ASP A 423 25.82 8.83 3.48
C ASP A 423 25.14 8.50 2.14
N TYR A 424 24.10 7.66 2.14
CA TYR A 424 23.27 7.31 0.97
C TYR A 424 21.94 8.10 0.94
N ASP A 425 21.84 9.18 1.73
CA ASP A 425 20.67 10.04 1.83
C ASP A 425 19.36 9.28 2.15
N VAL A 426 19.45 8.18 2.90
CA VAL A 426 18.27 7.39 3.32
C VAL A 426 17.52 8.14 4.42
N ARG A 427 16.26 8.49 4.14
CA ARG A 427 15.42 9.32 5.02
C ARG A 427 14.66 8.54 6.10
N PHE A 428 14.46 7.24 5.92
CA PHE A 428 13.67 6.42 6.84
C PHE A 428 14.38 5.10 7.16
N GLY A 429 14.26 4.67 8.41
CA GLY A 429 14.86 3.44 8.92
C GLY A 429 13.88 2.62 9.76
N GLN A 430 14.02 1.29 9.68
CA GLN A 430 13.31 0.31 10.48
C GLN A 430 14.26 -0.81 10.90
N GLY A 431 14.10 -1.30 12.12
CA GLY A 431 14.92 -2.40 12.63
C GLY A 431 14.92 -2.48 14.14
N PHE A 432 15.53 -3.55 14.66
CA PHE A 432 15.58 -3.81 16.10
C PHE A 432 16.42 -2.79 16.86
N LEU A 433 17.34 -2.08 16.17
CA LEU A 433 18.04 -0.93 16.73
C LEU A 433 17.07 0.12 17.30
N PHE A 434 15.95 0.38 16.61
CA PHE A 434 14.98 1.38 17.03
C PHE A 434 13.93 0.80 17.96
N ALA A 435 13.22 -0.23 17.51
CA ALA A 435 12.36 -1.05 18.36
C ALA A 435 11.91 -2.33 17.63
N PRO A 436 11.72 -3.44 18.38
CA PRO A 436 11.03 -4.61 17.85
C PRO A 436 9.51 -4.34 17.70
N PRO A 437 8.78 -5.17 16.94
CA PRO A 437 7.32 -5.14 16.91
C PRO A 437 6.73 -5.28 18.32
N ARG A 438 5.77 -4.42 18.68
CA ARG A 438 5.13 -4.42 20.01
C ARG A 438 3.61 -4.46 19.89
N PRO A 439 2.90 -5.09 20.83
CA PRO A 439 1.44 -5.06 20.83
C PRO A 439 0.97 -3.63 21.11
N LEU A 440 -0.15 -3.23 20.49
CA LEU A 440 -0.78 -1.97 20.83
C LEU A 440 -1.34 -2.07 22.26
N ARG A 441 -0.81 -1.28 23.19
CA ARG A 441 -1.32 -1.26 24.56
C ARG A 441 -2.77 -0.75 24.56
N PRO A 442 -3.71 -1.40 25.27
CA PRO A 442 -5.02 -0.83 25.51
C PRO A 442 -4.90 0.45 26.36
N GLU A 443 -5.77 1.42 26.09
CA GLU A 443 -5.89 2.67 26.86
C GLU A 443 -6.04 2.36 28.37
N GLY A 444 -5.24 3.00 29.23
CA GLY A 444 -5.30 2.84 30.69
C GLY A 444 -3.98 2.44 31.38
N SER A 445 -2.96 1.99 30.65
CA SER A 445 -1.61 1.80 31.20
C SER A 445 -0.77 3.04 30.97
N SER A 446 -0.84 3.99 31.91
CA SER A 446 0.10 5.12 31.96
C SER A 446 1.53 4.58 31.97
N ALA A 447 2.36 5.09 31.07
CA ALA A 447 3.78 4.83 31.08
C ALA A 447 4.37 5.52 32.33
N THR A 448 4.72 4.74 33.35
CA THR A 448 5.75 5.17 34.30
C THR A 448 7.04 5.28 33.49
N ALA A 449 7.30 6.48 32.98
CA ALA A 449 8.62 6.83 32.50
C ALA A 449 9.55 6.71 33.70
N ALA A 450 10.38 5.67 33.71
CA ALA A 450 11.51 5.61 34.64
C ALA A 450 12.40 6.82 34.35
N PRO A 451 12.64 7.72 35.33
CA PRO A 451 13.50 8.88 35.10
C PRO A 451 14.93 8.41 34.83
N ASN A 452 15.54 8.99 33.79
CA ASN A 452 16.98 8.96 33.55
C ASN A 452 17.72 9.29 34.85
N GLN A 453 18.58 8.38 35.32
CA GLN A 453 19.61 8.72 36.30
C GLN A 453 20.66 9.56 35.60
N ALA A 454 20.45 10.87 35.59
CA ALA A 454 21.53 11.83 35.45
C ALA A 454 22.32 11.80 36.77
N GLN A 455 23.59 11.40 36.68
CA GLN A 455 24.54 11.51 37.78
C GLN A 455 24.85 13.00 38.00
N ASP A 456 24.22 13.59 39.00
CA ASP A 456 24.68 14.86 39.58
C ASP A 456 25.78 14.57 40.60
N ILE A 457 26.99 15.01 40.24
CA ILE A 457 28.13 15.14 41.14
C ILE A 457 27.91 16.41 41.96
N GLN A 458 27.60 16.27 43.24
CA GLN A 458 27.80 17.34 44.22
C GLN A 458 28.19 16.74 45.57
N GLY A 459 29.41 17.05 45.99
CA GLY A 459 29.93 16.69 47.30
C GLY A 459 29.39 17.57 48.40
N SER A 460 29.33 17.03 49.62
CA SER A 460 29.71 17.76 50.83
C SER A 460 29.91 16.78 51.99
N ASN A 461 30.77 17.22 52.90
CA ASN A 461 31.44 16.50 53.98
C ASN A 461 30.51 15.92 55.06
N GLY A 462 31.00 14.86 55.72
CA GLY A 462 30.51 14.40 57.02
C GLY A 462 31.42 13.34 57.64
N SER A 463 32.40 13.79 58.42
CA SER A 463 33.31 13.01 59.27
C SER A 463 32.61 12.55 60.56
N GLY A 464 32.90 11.33 61.07
CA GLY A 464 32.51 10.95 62.44
C GLY A 464 32.43 9.45 62.80
N ILE A 465 33.58 8.79 62.97
CA ILE A 465 34.02 7.97 64.13
C ILE A 465 33.10 6.84 64.73
N SER A 466 33.57 5.59 64.53
CA SER A 466 33.66 4.37 65.40
C SER A 466 32.53 3.87 66.33
N SER A 467 32.19 2.57 66.26
CA SER A 467 32.73 1.51 67.17
C SER A 467 32.10 0.10 67.00
N SER A 468 33.00 -0.89 66.93
CA SER A 468 33.02 -2.35 67.28
C SER A 468 31.78 -3.28 67.37
N GLY A 469 31.97 -4.48 66.77
CA GLY A 469 31.60 -5.82 67.27
C GLY A 469 30.28 -6.40 66.74
N ALA A 470 30.13 -7.64 66.28
CA ALA A 470 31.01 -8.81 66.18
C ALA A 470 30.41 -9.82 65.15
N THR A 471 31.30 -10.52 64.44
CA THR A 471 31.21 -11.88 63.86
C THR A 471 29.86 -12.53 63.51
N SER A 472 29.66 -12.84 62.23
CA SER A 472 29.18 -14.14 61.75
C SER A 472 29.49 -14.27 60.25
N ALA A 473 30.20 -15.34 59.88
CA ALA A 473 30.71 -15.61 58.54
C ALA A 473 29.71 -16.40 57.68
N ALA A 474 29.52 -15.98 56.43
CA ALA A 474 29.08 -16.86 55.33
C ALA A 474 29.40 -16.26 53.95
N SER A 475 30.45 -16.82 53.33
CA SER A 475 30.66 -17.08 51.89
C SER A 475 30.13 -16.07 50.84
N ALA A 476 31.06 -15.37 50.20
CA ALA A 476 30.88 -14.65 48.94
C ALA A 476 30.81 -15.60 47.72
N PRO A 477 30.13 -15.20 46.62
CA PRO A 477 30.47 -15.69 45.31
C PRO A 477 31.27 -14.66 44.49
N GLN A 478 32.28 -15.21 43.87
CA GLN A 478 33.27 -14.70 42.94
C GLN A 478 32.67 -13.92 41.76
N ARG A 479 33.20 -12.73 41.45
CA ARG A 479 33.12 -12.15 40.11
C ARG A 479 34.05 -12.94 39.19
N VAL A 480 33.50 -13.53 38.13
CA VAL A 480 34.28 -13.97 36.97
C VAL A 480 33.84 -13.15 35.77
N THR A 481 34.83 -12.46 35.22
CA THR A 481 34.88 -11.73 33.97
C THR A 481 34.91 -12.67 32.77
N GLY A 482 34.27 -12.27 31.67
CA GLY A 482 34.79 -12.53 30.31
C GLY A 482 34.25 -13.74 29.54
N ASN A 483 33.58 -13.42 28.42
CA ASN A 483 33.59 -14.13 27.14
C ASN A 483 33.26 -15.63 27.09
N ALA A 484 31.97 -15.96 26.96
CA ALA A 484 31.53 -17.19 26.30
C ALA A 484 30.06 -17.10 25.85
N ALA A 485 29.80 -16.44 24.72
CA ALA A 485 28.50 -16.55 24.03
C ALA A 485 28.66 -16.26 22.52
N LEU A 486 29.55 -16.99 21.85
CA LEU A 486 29.63 -17.03 20.40
C LEU A 486 29.94 -18.46 19.95
N ALA A 487 28.94 -19.34 20.02
CA ALA A 487 28.88 -20.60 19.29
C ALA A 487 27.56 -21.31 19.61
N ARG A 488 26.54 -21.11 18.76
CA ARG A 488 25.52 -22.12 18.40
C ARG A 488 24.49 -21.48 17.48
N ARG A 489 24.73 -21.61 16.18
CA ARG A 489 23.75 -21.80 15.08
C ARG A 489 24.58 -21.95 13.81
N ILE A 490 24.88 -23.21 13.49
CA ILE A 490 25.02 -23.68 12.11
C ILE A 490 23.61 -24.12 11.71
#